data_AF-A0AAE0S7Z0-F1
#
_entry.id   AF-A0AAE0S7Z0-F1
#
_cell.length_a   1.000
_cell.length_b   1.000
_cell.length_c   1.000
_cell.angle_alpha   90.00
_cell.angle_beta   90.00
_cell.angle_gamma   90.00
#
_symmetry.space_group_name_H-M   'P 1'
#
loop_
_entity.id
_entity.type
_entity.pdbx_description
1 polymer ?
#
loop_
_entity_poly.entity_id
_entity_poly.type
_entity_poly.pdbx_seq_one_letter_code
_entity_poly.pdbx_strand_id
1 'polypeptide(L)'
;MEEMTTMKMKKFPNPSSSFLFNTALIYLIRTTIQYSNTSKVRFLIPSANTTYYCKGFRMPDIGGKRHMIKVEPIITPGNEMHVHHILIYRCKGINPKFDGISYMCYDEIPKEMNPCYDVIIAWAIGGKSFYYPDHLGVSVGAPDDPDFYIMETHYDNPVQKSGDTVSFS
;
A
#
# COMPACT_ATOMS: atom_id res chain seq x y z
N MET A 1 -18.88 -5.68 17.49
CA MET A 1 -19.42 -6.08 16.17
C MET A 1 -18.52 -5.41 15.16
N GLU A 2 -17.44 -6.11 14.80
CA GLU A 2 -16.36 -5.59 13.94
C GLU A 2 -16.87 -5.53 12.50
N GLU A 3 -16.93 -4.33 11.92
CA GLU A 3 -17.18 -4.18 10.49
C GLU A 3 -15.90 -4.52 9.72
N MET A 4 -16.00 -5.56 8.89
CA MET A 4 -14.98 -5.99 7.92
C MET A 4 -14.59 -4.84 6.99
N THR A 5 -13.28 -4.62 6.89
CA THR A 5 -12.64 -3.72 5.91
C THR A 5 -13.09 -4.11 4.50
N THR A 6 -13.96 -3.28 3.90
CA THR A 6 -14.52 -3.49 2.57
C THR A 6 -13.66 -2.79 1.52
N MET A 7 -13.08 -3.54 0.59
CA MET A 7 -12.50 -2.98 -0.65
C MET A 7 -13.64 -2.54 -1.57
N LYS A 8 -13.87 -1.23 -1.70
CA LYS A 8 -14.89 -0.70 -2.64
C LYS A 8 -14.38 -0.75 -4.07
N MET A 9 -14.89 -1.70 -4.86
CA MET A 9 -14.71 -1.76 -6.31
C MET A 9 -15.68 -0.79 -7.01
N LYS A 10 -15.16 0.25 -7.68
CA LYS A 10 -16.00 1.15 -8.50
C LYS A 10 -16.08 0.65 -9.95
N LYS A 11 -17.26 0.22 -10.38
CA LYS A 11 -17.62 -0.03 -11.79
C LYS A 11 -18.04 1.31 -12.42
N PHE A 12 -17.44 1.70 -13.55
CA PHE A 12 -17.83 2.92 -14.27
C PHE A 12 -18.94 2.62 -15.30
N PRO A 13 -20.03 3.41 -15.38
CA PRO A 13 -21.07 3.27 -16.41
C PRO A 13 -20.63 3.86 -17.76
N ASN A 14 -21.21 3.33 -18.85
CA ASN A 14 -20.93 3.67 -20.24
C ASN A 14 -21.53 5.05 -20.63
N PRO A 15 -20.90 5.83 -21.54
CA PRO A 15 -21.32 7.20 -21.83
C PRO A 15 -22.18 7.31 -23.10
N SER A 16 -23.40 7.79 -22.95
CA SER A 16 -24.11 8.51 -24.02
C SER A 16 -24.96 9.64 -23.43
N SER A 17 -24.32 10.58 -22.74
CA SER A 17 -24.76 11.98 -22.75
C SER A 17 -23.61 12.89 -22.33
N SER A 18 -23.46 13.98 -23.07
CA SER A 18 -22.41 14.97 -22.97
C SER A 18 -22.60 15.90 -21.77
N PHE A 19 -21.68 15.87 -20.80
CA PHE A 19 -21.44 17.00 -19.89
C PHE A 19 -19.93 17.13 -19.61
N LEU A 20 -19.45 18.37 -19.74
CA LEU A 20 -18.05 18.81 -19.69
C LEU A 20 -17.47 18.71 -18.28
N PHE A 21 -16.27 18.13 -18.11
CA PHE A 21 -15.16 18.59 -17.25
C PHE A 21 -13.89 17.75 -17.56
N ASN A 22 -12.74 18.41 -17.63
CA ASN A 22 -11.46 17.92 -18.19
C ASN A 22 -10.94 16.60 -17.58
N THR A 23 -10.78 15.57 -18.42
CA THR A 23 -9.93 14.38 -18.18
C THR A 23 -9.25 13.99 -19.49
N ALA A 24 -7.94 13.69 -19.46
CA ALA A 24 -7.29 12.91 -20.52
C ALA A 24 -7.06 11.49 -19.98
N LEU A 25 -7.52 10.50 -20.73
CA LEU A 25 -7.74 9.13 -20.29
C LEU A 25 -7.39 8.19 -21.46
N ILE A 26 -6.44 7.27 -21.28
CA ILE A 26 -6.31 6.08 -22.13
C ILE A 26 -6.19 4.88 -21.19
N TYR A 27 -7.14 3.94 -21.31
CA TYR A 27 -7.32 2.75 -20.48
C TYR A 27 -6.80 1.50 -21.17
N LEU A 28 -5.96 0.70 -20.50
CA LEU A 28 -5.88 -0.74 -20.75
C LEU A 28 -5.70 -1.47 -19.39
N ILE A 29 -6.65 -2.38 -19.09
CA ILE A 29 -6.80 -3.26 -17.92
C ILE A 29 -7.19 -2.56 -16.60
N ARG A 30 -8.49 -2.68 -16.27
CA ARG A 30 -9.22 -1.94 -15.23
C ARG A 30 -9.40 -2.72 -13.92
N THR A 31 -8.35 -2.81 -13.12
CA THR A 31 -8.52 -2.94 -11.66
C THR A 31 -7.43 -2.11 -10.98
N THR A 32 -7.82 -0.98 -10.39
CA THR A 32 -6.96 -0.30 -9.42
C THR A 32 -7.08 -1.06 -8.11
N ILE A 33 -6.02 -1.72 -7.68
CA ILE A 33 -5.91 -2.26 -6.33
C ILE A 33 -5.41 -1.11 -5.47
N GLN A 34 -6.32 -0.50 -4.72
CA GLN A 34 -5.98 0.52 -3.75
C GLN A 34 -6.02 -0.12 -2.37
N TYR A 35 -4.88 -0.11 -1.69
CA TYR A 35 -4.87 -0.34 -0.25
C TYR A 35 -5.14 1.00 0.44
N SER A 36 -6.22 1.07 1.21
CA SER A 36 -6.55 2.19 2.09
C SER A 36 -6.91 1.61 3.45
N ASN A 37 -6.33 2.15 4.52
CA ASN A 37 -6.71 1.73 5.86
C ASN A 37 -8.01 2.47 6.21
N THR A 38 -9.15 1.78 6.14
CA THR A 38 -10.47 2.40 6.40
C THR A 38 -10.65 2.85 7.85
N SER A 39 -9.76 2.43 8.76
CA SER A 39 -9.71 2.95 10.11
C SER A 39 -8.84 4.20 10.15
N LYS A 40 -9.39 5.33 10.66
CA LYS A 40 -8.64 6.56 10.95
C LYS A 40 -7.66 6.32 12.11
N VAL A 41 -6.68 5.48 11.88
CA VAL A 41 -5.59 5.23 12.81
C VAL A 41 -4.62 6.38 12.66
N ARG A 42 -4.33 7.03 13.79
CA ARG A 42 -3.24 8.00 13.89
C ARG A 42 -2.03 7.24 14.42
N PHE A 43 -0.95 7.26 13.65
CA PHE A 43 0.35 6.82 14.13
C PHE A 43 1.11 8.03 14.65
N LEU A 44 1.54 7.96 15.90
CA LEU A 44 2.44 8.94 16.48
C LEU A 44 3.86 8.62 16.01
N ILE A 45 4.46 9.51 15.22
CA ILE A 45 5.84 9.35 14.81
C ILE A 45 6.70 9.53 16.07
N PRO A 46 7.56 8.56 16.42
CA PRO A 46 8.54 8.72 17.48
C PRO A 46 9.42 9.97 17.27
N SER A 47 9.94 10.55 18.36
CA SER A 47 10.95 11.61 18.27
C SER A 47 12.32 11.11 17.79
N ALA A 48 12.46 9.82 17.51
CA ALA A 48 13.66 9.25 16.90
C ALA A 48 13.84 9.82 15.49
N ASN A 49 15.11 9.98 15.08
CA ASN A 49 15.45 10.56 13.77
C ASN A 49 14.82 9.78 12.60
N THR A 50 14.79 8.45 12.72
CA THR A 50 14.27 7.53 11.70
C THR A 50 13.32 6.55 12.36
N THR A 51 12.19 6.26 11.70
CA THR A 51 11.23 5.25 12.15
C THR A 51 10.79 4.40 10.97
N TYR A 52 10.86 3.09 11.11
CA TYR A 52 10.37 2.12 10.12
C TYR A 52 9.13 1.42 10.66
N TYR A 53 7.99 1.72 10.05
CA TYR A 53 6.71 1.22 10.49
C TYR A 53 6.15 0.23 9.47
N CYS A 54 5.81 -0.97 9.95
CA CYS A 54 5.36 -2.07 9.13
C CYS A 54 3.86 -2.30 9.31
N LYS A 55 3.15 -2.49 8.20
CA LYS A 55 1.73 -2.85 8.15
C LYS A 55 1.56 -4.12 7.33
N GLY A 56 1.09 -5.20 7.95
CA GLY A 56 0.72 -6.42 7.27
C GLY A 56 -0.70 -6.35 6.71
N PHE A 57 -0.92 -6.90 5.52
CA PHE A 57 -2.25 -7.00 4.93
C PHE A 57 -2.35 -8.16 3.93
N ARG A 58 -3.56 -8.69 3.80
CA ARG A 58 -3.87 -9.67 2.75
C ARG A 58 -4.33 -8.98 1.47
N MET A 59 -3.96 -9.57 0.35
CA MET A 59 -4.53 -9.22 -0.94
C MET A 59 -6.01 -9.63 -0.93
N PRO A 60 -6.94 -8.71 -1.26
CA PRO A 60 -8.33 -9.06 -1.43
C PRO A 60 -8.51 -10.01 -2.61
N ASP A 61 -9.62 -10.75 -2.64
CA ASP A 61 -9.96 -11.53 -3.82
C ASP A 61 -10.24 -10.61 -5.00
N ILE A 62 -9.38 -10.67 -6.01
CA ILE A 62 -9.44 -9.89 -7.25
C ILE A 62 -10.03 -10.68 -8.43
N GLY A 63 -10.63 -11.85 -8.16
CA GLY A 63 -11.23 -12.73 -9.16
C GLY A 63 -10.20 -13.45 -10.04
N GLY A 64 -9.05 -13.82 -9.45
CA GLY A 64 -7.97 -14.56 -10.10
C GLY A 64 -6.81 -13.70 -10.61
N LYS A 65 -5.89 -14.34 -11.35
CA LYS A 65 -4.60 -13.76 -11.77
C LYS A 65 -4.76 -12.42 -12.52
N ARG A 66 -4.00 -11.42 -12.07
CA ARG A 66 -3.78 -10.12 -12.72
C ARG A 66 -2.28 -9.82 -12.78
N HIS A 67 -1.93 -8.76 -13.51
CA HIS A 67 -0.59 -8.20 -13.49
C HIS A 67 -0.65 -6.74 -13.05
N MET A 68 0.15 -6.41 -12.03
CA MET A 68 0.40 -5.03 -11.66
C MET A 68 1.36 -4.41 -12.68
N ILE A 69 0.89 -3.38 -13.38
CA ILE A 69 1.60 -2.70 -14.48
C ILE A 69 1.92 -1.24 -14.17
N LYS A 70 1.37 -0.69 -13.09
CA LYS A 70 1.60 0.68 -12.64
C LYS A 70 1.66 0.69 -11.12
N VAL A 71 2.56 1.51 -10.59
CA VAL A 71 2.68 1.82 -9.18
C VAL A 71 2.64 3.33 -9.00
N GLU A 72 1.88 3.83 -8.04
CA GLU A 72 1.88 5.23 -7.66
C GLU A 72 1.72 5.38 -6.15
N PRO A 73 2.45 6.31 -5.50
CA PRO A 73 2.27 6.56 -4.09
C PRO A 73 0.92 7.24 -3.85
N ILE A 74 0.25 6.85 -2.77
CA ILE A 74 -0.90 7.57 -2.23
C ILE A 74 -0.51 8.01 -0.83
N ILE A 75 -0.20 9.29 -0.67
CA ILE A 75 0.20 9.88 0.60
C ILE A 75 -0.94 10.76 1.08
N THR A 76 -1.36 10.59 2.33
CA THR A 76 -2.37 11.44 2.94
C THR A 76 -1.88 12.89 2.95
N PRO A 77 -2.69 13.86 2.48
CA PRO A 77 -2.32 15.27 2.48
C PRO A 77 -1.89 15.75 3.86
N GLY A 78 -0.74 16.43 3.92
CA GLY A 78 -0.10 16.91 5.16
C GLY A 78 0.99 15.97 5.70
N ASN A 79 1.08 14.73 5.22
CA ASN A 79 2.11 13.77 5.66
C ASN A 79 3.34 13.73 4.74
N GLU A 80 3.35 14.48 3.63
CA GLU A 80 4.37 14.38 2.57
C GLU A 80 5.79 14.65 3.07
N MET A 81 5.93 15.51 4.07
CA MET A 81 7.23 15.86 4.66
C MET A 81 7.79 14.76 5.57
N HIS A 82 6.96 13.82 6.02
CA HIS A 82 7.38 12.76 6.94
C HIS A 82 7.70 11.46 6.20
N VAL A 83 7.01 11.16 5.10
CA VAL A 83 7.19 9.88 4.38
C VAL A 83 8.42 9.95 3.47
N HIS A 84 9.49 9.27 3.84
CA HIS A 84 10.75 9.29 3.08
C HIS A 84 10.80 8.19 2.01
N HIS A 85 10.39 6.96 2.33
CA HIS A 85 10.18 5.90 1.35
C HIS A 85 9.13 4.87 1.80
N ILE A 86 8.58 4.15 0.83
CA ILE A 86 7.61 3.07 1.02
C ILE A 86 8.12 1.84 0.25
N LEU A 87 8.17 0.70 0.92
CA LEU A 87 8.44 -0.61 0.33
C LEU A 87 7.23 -1.52 0.52
N ILE A 88 6.92 -2.34 -0.48
CA ILE A 88 5.96 -3.45 -0.32
C ILE A 88 6.66 -4.76 -0.61
N TYR A 89 6.63 -5.65 0.39
CA TYR A 89 7.10 -7.01 0.31
C TYR A 89 5.95 -7.96 0.01
N ARG A 90 6.17 -8.96 -0.84
CA ARG A 90 5.27 -10.10 -0.97
C ARG A 90 5.75 -11.25 -0.09
N CYS A 91 4.83 -11.88 0.63
CA CYS A 91 5.12 -12.82 1.70
C CYS A 91 4.39 -14.15 1.51
N LYS A 92 5.12 -15.27 1.49
CA LYS A 92 4.54 -16.61 1.38
C LYS A 92 4.46 -17.28 2.76
N GLY A 93 3.35 -17.95 3.04
CA GLY A 93 3.18 -18.78 4.24
C GLY A 93 2.95 -18.01 5.54
N ILE A 94 2.52 -16.74 5.46
CA ILE A 94 2.12 -15.98 6.64
C ILE A 94 0.73 -16.39 7.09
N ASN A 95 0.56 -16.58 8.40
CA ASN A 95 -0.74 -16.95 8.97
C ASN A 95 -1.75 -15.78 8.78
N PRO A 96 -2.96 -16.04 8.26
CA PRO A 96 -3.98 -15.02 8.06
C PRO A 96 -4.35 -14.22 9.32
N LYS A 97 -4.07 -14.73 10.53
CA LYS A 97 -4.26 -14.00 11.80
C LYS A 97 -3.51 -12.67 11.88
N PHE A 98 -2.49 -12.49 11.03
CA PHE A 98 -1.67 -11.29 10.97
C PHE A 98 -2.20 -10.22 10.02
N ASP A 99 -3.35 -10.45 9.37
CA ASP A 99 -3.97 -9.42 8.53
C ASP A 99 -4.28 -8.16 9.35
N GLY A 100 -3.83 -7.01 8.88
CA GLY A 100 -3.98 -5.73 9.56
C GLY A 100 -2.99 -5.49 10.71
N ILE A 101 -2.06 -6.41 11.02
CA ILE A 101 -1.05 -6.19 12.08
C ILE A 101 -0.19 -4.97 11.75
N SER A 102 0.21 -4.23 12.78
CA SER A 102 1.16 -3.11 12.64
C SER A 102 2.20 -3.17 13.75
N TYR A 103 3.46 -2.90 13.41
CA TYR A 103 4.60 -3.06 14.33
C TYR A 103 5.82 -2.24 13.85
N MET A 104 6.78 -1.99 14.75
CA MET A 104 8.07 -1.42 14.36
C MET A 104 8.90 -2.47 13.61
N CYS A 105 9.28 -2.17 12.36
CA CYS A 105 9.79 -3.17 11.41
C CYS A 105 11.02 -3.94 11.88
N TYR A 106 11.85 -3.35 12.75
CA TYR A 106 13.13 -3.95 13.18
C TYR A 106 13.20 -4.27 14.67
N ASP A 107 12.27 -3.74 15.48
CA ASP A 107 12.27 -3.92 16.93
C ASP A 107 11.22 -4.95 17.38
N GLU A 108 10.11 -5.08 16.64
CA GLU A 108 8.91 -5.78 17.07
C GLU A 108 8.41 -6.81 16.04
N ILE A 109 9.32 -7.42 15.26
CA ILE A 109 8.95 -8.44 14.27
C ILE A 109 8.29 -9.63 14.99
N PRO A 110 7.02 -9.97 14.67
CA PRO A 110 6.39 -11.16 15.25
C PRO A 110 7.17 -12.41 14.87
N LYS A 111 7.50 -13.27 15.84
CA LYS A 111 8.34 -14.46 15.61
C LYS A 111 7.76 -15.41 14.56
N GLU A 112 6.44 -15.45 14.43
CA GLU A 112 5.76 -16.30 13.45
C GLU A 112 5.58 -15.63 12.07
N MET A 113 5.98 -14.35 11.93
CA MET A 113 6.14 -13.73 10.62
C MET A 113 7.54 -14.04 10.13
N ASN A 114 7.64 -15.02 9.23
CA ASN A 114 8.89 -15.24 8.49
C ASN A 114 9.29 -13.92 7.81
N PRO A 115 10.58 -13.54 7.84
CA PRO A 115 11.00 -12.31 7.20
C PRO A 115 10.75 -12.41 5.70
N CYS A 116 10.02 -11.44 5.17
CA CYS A 116 9.74 -11.31 3.74
C CYS A 116 10.80 -10.42 3.12
N TYR A 117 11.52 -10.94 2.14
CA TYR A 117 12.61 -10.19 1.48
C TYR A 117 12.30 -9.84 0.02
N ASP A 118 11.13 -10.23 -0.47
CA ASP A 118 10.75 -10.06 -1.87
C ASP A 118 10.04 -8.72 -2.08
N VAL A 119 10.84 -7.69 -2.33
CA VAL A 119 10.37 -6.32 -2.61
C VAL A 119 9.78 -6.27 -4.02
N ILE A 120 8.49 -5.96 -4.12
CA ILE A 120 7.79 -5.82 -5.40
C ILE A 120 7.44 -4.37 -5.76
N ILE A 121 7.46 -3.48 -4.77
CA ILE A 121 7.24 -2.04 -4.93
C ILE A 121 8.26 -1.31 -4.07
N ALA A 122 8.90 -0.31 -4.67
CA ALA A 122 9.70 0.67 -3.97
C ALA A 122 9.32 2.07 -4.47
N TRP A 123 9.12 2.99 -3.53
CA TRP A 123 8.92 4.40 -3.80
C TRP A 123 9.73 5.22 -2.80
N ALA A 124 10.29 6.33 -3.23
CA ALA A 124 10.98 7.28 -2.36
C ALA A 124 10.62 8.72 -2.75
N ILE A 125 10.90 9.66 -1.85
CA ILE A 125 10.68 11.10 -2.05
C ILE A 125 11.18 11.57 -3.43
N GLY A 126 10.35 12.37 -4.11
CA GLY A 126 10.59 12.84 -5.49
C GLY A 126 10.19 11.83 -6.58
N GLY A 127 9.89 10.58 -6.22
CA GLY A 127 9.38 9.56 -7.13
C GLY A 127 7.96 9.87 -7.62
N LYS A 128 7.72 9.66 -8.92
CA LYS A 128 6.40 9.75 -9.55
C LYS A 128 5.79 8.36 -9.74
N SER A 129 4.66 8.27 -10.44
CA SER A 129 4.14 6.99 -10.90
C SER A 129 5.19 6.25 -11.74
N PHE A 130 5.31 4.95 -11.51
CA PHE A 130 6.11 4.04 -12.30
C PHE A 130 5.19 3.16 -13.15
N TYR A 131 5.56 2.96 -14.41
CA TYR A 131 4.88 2.05 -15.34
C TYR A 131 5.86 0.96 -15.74
N TYR A 132 5.42 -0.30 -15.65
CA TYR A 132 6.14 -1.41 -16.26
C TYR A 132 6.08 -1.26 -17.80
N PRO A 133 7.12 -1.72 -18.53
CA PRO A 133 7.05 -1.86 -19.98
C PRO A 133 5.82 -2.68 -20.40
N ASP A 134 5.27 -2.41 -21.58
CA ASP A 134 3.98 -2.99 -22.05
C ASP A 134 3.93 -4.54 -22.05
N HIS A 135 5.08 -5.20 -22.06
CA HIS A 135 5.22 -6.66 -22.07
C HIS A 135 5.57 -7.25 -20.69
N LEU A 136 5.59 -6.43 -19.63
CA LEU A 136 5.96 -6.81 -18.27
C LEU A 136 4.89 -6.41 -17.24
N GLY A 137 4.88 -7.13 -16.13
CA GLY A 137 4.08 -6.81 -14.96
C GLY A 137 4.28 -7.84 -13.87
N VAL A 138 3.97 -7.47 -12.63
CA VAL A 138 4.09 -8.37 -11.48
C VAL A 138 2.81 -9.18 -11.34
N SER A 139 2.91 -10.52 -11.37
CA SER A 139 1.77 -11.40 -11.15
C SER A 139 1.21 -11.24 -9.74
N VAL A 140 -0.11 -11.13 -9.63
CA VAL A 140 -0.86 -11.14 -8.36
C VAL A 140 -2.14 -11.95 -8.52
N GLY A 141 -2.57 -12.65 -7.47
CA GLY A 141 -3.85 -13.38 -7.42
C GLY A 141 -3.91 -14.69 -8.22
N ALA A 142 -2.80 -15.19 -8.76
CA ALA A 142 -2.71 -16.58 -9.20
C ALA A 142 -2.68 -17.55 -8.00
N PRO A 143 -3.04 -18.84 -8.17
CA PRO A 143 -2.99 -19.82 -7.08
C PRO A 143 -1.64 -19.95 -6.36
N ASP A 144 -0.55 -19.70 -7.08
CA ASP A 144 0.82 -19.77 -6.54
C ASP A 144 1.38 -18.40 -6.10
N ASP A 145 0.66 -17.30 -6.37
CA ASP A 145 1.08 -15.97 -5.96
C ASP A 145 0.90 -15.81 -4.45
N PRO A 146 1.85 -15.16 -3.75
CA PRO A 146 1.66 -14.78 -2.36
C PRO A 146 0.41 -13.89 -2.16
N ASP A 147 -0.37 -14.18 -1.12
CA ASP A 147 -1.59 -13.46 -0.78
C ASP A 147 -1.41 -12.53 0.44
N PHE A 148 -0.23 -12.52 1.06
CA PHE A 148 0.10 -11.64 2.17
C PHE A 148 1.21 -10.67 1.78
N TYR A 149 1.10 -9.44 2.25
CA TYR A 149 2.00 -8.33 1.92
C TYR A 149 2.35 -7.55 3.18
N ILE A 150 3.56 -6.99 3.21
CA ILE A 150 4.00 -6.07 4.25
C ILE A 150 4.34 -4.75 3.57
N MET A 151 3.73 -3.67 4.03
CA MET A 151 4.12 -2.31 3.68
C MET A 151 5.04 -1.77 4.78
N GLU A 152 6.28 -1.47 4.42
CA GLU A 152 7.22 -0.74 5.27
C GLU A 152 7.23 0.71 4.84
N THR A 153 6.95 1.60 5.80
CA THR A 153 7.08 3.05 5.61
C THR A 153 8.20 3.57 6.48
N HIS A 154 9.17 4.21 5.84
CA HIS A 154 10.21 4.96 6.54
C HIS A 154 9.73 6.40 6.72
N TYR A 155 9.58 6.78 7.98
CA TYR A 155 9.33 8.15 8.40
C TYR A 155 10.63 8.82 8.82
N ASP A 156 10.88 10.00 8.26
CA ASP A 156 12.01 10.85 8.63
C ASP A 156 11.56 11.96 9.59
N ASN A 157 12.33 12.17 10.66
CA ASN A 157 12.10 13.21 11.67
C ASN A 157 13.43 13.89 12.02
N PRO A 158 14.01 14.66 11.08
CA PRO A 158 15.35 15.23 11.21
C PRO A 158 15.48 16.23 12.37
N VAL A 159 14.36 16.82 12.80
CA VAL A 159 14.30 17.77 13.93
C VAL A 159 13.96 17.10 15.26
N GLN A 160 13.78 15.77 15.28
CA GLN A 160 13.47 14.96 16.48
C GLN A 160 12.30 15.50 17.31
N LYS A 161 11.30 16.06 16.62
CA LYS A 161 10.15 16.66 17.26
C LYS A 161 9.21 15.58 17.77
N SER A 162 8.64 15.78 18.95
CA SER A 162 7.60 14.91 19.50
C SER A 162 6.20 15.41 19.17
N GLY A 163 5.22 14.50 19.15
CA GLY A 163 3.82 14.85 18.97
C GLY A 163 3.34 14.93 17.52
N ASP A 164 4.23 14.72 16.54
CA ASP A 164 3.84 14.66 15.14
C ASP A 164 3.11 13.34 14.86
N THR A 165 1.96 13.42 14.19
CA THR A 165 1.12 12.26 13.88
C THR A 165 0.83 12.19 12.41
N VAL A 166 0.90 10.99 11.85
CA VAL A 166 0.44 10.70 10.49
C VAL A 166 -0.88 9.95 10.57
N SER A 167 -1.84 10.36 9.75
CA SER A 167 -3.10 9.67 9.56
C SER A 167 -3.04 8.78 8.31
N PHE A 168 -3.55 7.56 8.46
CA PHE A 168 -3.85 6.70 7.31
C PHE A 168 -5.27 7.03 6.83
N SER A 169 -5.43 7.18 5.51
CA SER A 169 -6.73 7.43 4.86
C SER A 169 -7.23 6.22 4.10
#